data_AF-A0A8I1D8A9-F1
#
_entry.id   AF-A0A8I1D8A9-F1
#
_cell.length_a   1.000
_cell.length_b   1.000
_cell.length_c   1.000
_cell.angle_alpha   90.00
_cell.angle_beta   90.00
_cell.angle_gamma   90.00
#
_symmetry.space_group_name_H-M   'P 1'
#
loop_
_entity.id
_entity.type
_entity.pdbx_description
1 polymer ?
#
loop_
_entity_poly.entity_id
_entity_poly.type
_entity_poly.pdbx_seq_one_letter_code
_entity_poly.pdbx_strand_id
1 'polypeptide(L)'
;MSHLRLVPTEPEELQRFVQEAGGVRGGIQIARSLRSKRRAVPAQYAIRISVDNVSTQIWRRILVASDLNLGDLHSVVQRAMGWSDRHSHAWSKSGTRFPGEVEEYVASGSNAEQRLAGRVAIVESAVRLDEVMVSPGDELRYRYGRFGNWSHTLTLESSEVLPAGFQIVCAAGRGACPPEECVGPDEYEQLLGVLASEKLRSHEWTLEWPQTEFEPTRFEIAEVNNRLHIPRPDEIVAPYDTAMLVECLQPSRVPELRAVLARAGIDDESAIGELVHVEAGQRLQAVLTLIGVEGVDADDFFTTVDAMLDEPELGPVNLPKGRSLFAVLKRFGLVRKHKGQIVLTKRGQSAQRDASIMWSVIVDSVPVAPGGSQRAVELLVLLAVAAGLSPADRHRFVAGALESIRSSSILMSGAQTSKRDTSGSTVEVLGLIGATGYELGKFGTKEDSPWAAHLARAILQR
;
A
#
# COMPACT_ATOMS: atom_id res chain seq x y z
N MET A 1 -10.12 0.21 -43.33
CA MET A 1 -11.59 0.40 -43.36
C MET A 1 -12.19 -0.33 -42.16
N SER A 2 -13.06 0.37 -41.44
CA SER A 2 -13.68 0.02 -40.15
C SER A 2 -14.34 -1.37 -40.10
N HIS A 3 -14.18 -2.10 -38.99
CA HIS A 3 -14.81 -3.39 -38.68
C HIS A 3 -16.21 -3.25 -38.03
N LEU A 4 -16.76 -2.03 -37.98
CA LEU A 4 -18.09 -1.76 -37.46
C LEU A 4 -19.09 -1.67 -38.63
N ARG A 5 -19.71 -2.80 -38.99
CA ARG A 5 -21.05 -2.92 -39.63
C ARG A 5 -21.38 -4.39 -39.90
N LEU A 6 -21.83 -5.10 -38.87
CA LEU A 6 -22.53 -6.39 -39.02
C LEU A 6 -23.70 -6.48 -38.05
N VAL A 7 -24.50 -5.42 -37.98
CA VAL A 7 -25.85 -5.48 -37.38
C VAL A 7 -26.80 -4.84 -38.39
N PRO A 8 -27.79 -5.58 -38.91
CA PRO A 8 -28.81 -5.01 -39.80
C PRO A 8 -29.59 -3.92 -39.07
N THR A 9 -29.84 -2.80 -39.73
CA THR A 9 -30.58 -1.64 -39.16
C THR A 9 -32.06 -1.63 -39.55
N GLU A 10 -32.49 -2.52 -40.43
CA GLU A 10 -33.88 -2.66 -40.88
C GLU A 10 -34.67 -3.58 -39.92
N PRO A 11 -35.83 -3.16 -39.41
CA PRO A 11 -36.59 -3.91 -38.40
C PRO A 11 -37.01 -5.32 -38.84
N GLU A 12 -37.30 -5.51 -40.13
CA GLU A 12 -37.74 -6.80 -40.67
C GLU A 12 -36.58 -7.82 -40.79
N GLU A 13 -35.36 -7.35 -41.09
CA GLU A 13 -34.16 -8.19 -41.11
C GLU A 13 -33.74 -8.57 -39.68
N LEU A 14 -33.92 -7.66 -38.71
CA LEU A 14 -33.73 -7.93 -37.28
C LEU A 14 -34.69 -9.02 -36.78
N GLN A 15 -35.96 -9.00 -37.22
CA GLN A 15 -36.93 -10.03 -36.87
C GLN A 15 -36.61 -11.40 -37.48
N ARG A 16 -36.14 -11.46 -38.73
CA ARG A 16 -35.66 -12.72 -39.33
C ARG A 16 -34.42 -13.25 -38.63
N PHE A 17 -33.45 -12.38 -38.32
CA PHE A 17 -32.24 -12.76 -37.59
C PHE A 17 -32.55 -13.33 -36.19
N VAL A 18 -33.53 -12.75 -35.48
CA VAL A 18 -34.01 -13.24 -34.18
C VAL A 18 -34.78 -14.56 -34.32
N GLN A 19 -35.55 -14.76 -35.40
CA GLN A 19 -36.27 -16.02 -35.63
C GLN A 19 -35.36 -17.16 -36.09
N GLU A 20 -34.35 -16.88 -36.93
CA GLU A 20 -33.34 -17.87 -37.34
C GLU A 20 -32.41 -18.25 -36.18
N ALA A 21 -32.05 -17.29 -35.31
CA ALA A 21 -31.31 -17.57 -34.08
C ALA A 21 -32.16 -18.30 -33.02
N GLY A 22 -33.50 -18.26 -33.13
CA GLY A 22 -34.45 -18.89 -32.21
C GLY A 22 -34.64 -20.41 -32.39
N GLY A 23 -33.88 -21.05 -33.29
CA GLY A 23 -34.01 -22.46 -33.66
C GLY A 23 -33.22 -23.47 -32.82
N VAL A 24 -32.68 -23.12 -31.65
CA VAL A 24 -32.05 -24.08 -30.73
C VAL A 24 -32.82 -24.09 -29.41
N ARG A 25 -33.67 -25.10 -29.23
CA ARG A 25 -34.27 -25.45 -27.94
C ARG A 25 -33.19 -25.99 -27.00
N GLY A 26 -32.45 -25.09 -26.37
CA GLY A 26 -31.69 -25.34 -25.15
C GLY A 26 -32.08 -24.26 -24.17
N GLY A 27 -32.99 -24.56 -23.24
CA GLY A 27 -33.38 -23.59 -22.22
C GLY A 27 -32.15 -23.17 -21.42
N ILE A 28 -31.74 -21.91 -21.53
CA ILE A 28 -30.82 -21.32 -20.57
C ILE A 28 -31.60 -21.28 -19.25
N GLN A 29 -31.36 -22.25 -18.38
CA GLN A 29 -31.74 -22.13 -16.98
C GLN A 29 -30.98 -20.93 -16.43
N ILE A 30 -31.66 -19.79 -16.27
CA ILE A 30 -31.14 -18.69 -15.46
C ILE A 30 -31.04 -19.27 -14.05
N ALA A 31 -29.82 -19.63 -13.62
CA ALA A 31 -29.55 -20.09 -12.28
C ALA A 31 -30.11 -19.04 -11.30
N ARG A 32 -31.02 -19.47 -10.43
CA ARG A 32 -31.61 -18.58 -9.43
C ARG A 32 -30.51 -18.24 -8.44
N SER A 33 -30.34 -16.96 -8.12
CA SER A 33 -29.29 -16.59 -7.16
C SER A 33 -29.60 -17.17 -5.79
N LEU A 34 -28.57 -17.74 -5.16
CA LEU A 34 -28.57 -18.24 -3.78
C LEU A 34 -28.41 -17.11 -2.75
N ARG A 35 -28.32 -15.87 -3.20
CA ARG A 35 -28.20 -14.67 -2.38
C ARG A 35 -29.56 -14.20 -1.87
N SER A 36 -29.57 -13.80 -0.61
CA SER A 36 -30.68 -13.13 0.05
C SER A 36 -30.57 -11.62 -0.10
N LYS A 37 -31.65 -10.91 0.25
CA LYS A 37 -31.61 -9.45 0.30
C LYS A 37 -30.68 -8.99 1.43
N ARG A 38 -29.88 -7.97 1.15
CA ARG A 38 -29.06 -7.27 2.14
C ARG A 38 -29.92 -6.79 3.31
N ARG A 39 -29.36 -6.89 4.52
CA ARG A 39 -29.96 -6.30 5.72
C ARG A 39 -29.85 -4.78 5.62
N ALA A 40 -30.90 -4.10 6.07
CA ALA A 40 -30.91 -2.64 6.17
C ALA A 40 -30.02 -2.14 7.32
N VAL A 41 -29.95 -2.93 8.40
CA VAL A 41 -29.11 -2.65 9.57
C VAL A 41 -28.11 -3.81 9.74
N PRO A 42 -26.79 -3.53 9.77
CA PRO A 42 -25.79 -4.55 10.03
C PRO A 42 -25.94 -5.20 11.40
N ALA A 43 -25.55 -6.46 11.48
CA ALA A 43 -25.55 -7.28 12.68
C ALA A 43 -24.12 -7.74 13.01
N GLN A 44 -23.89 -8.11 14.26
CA GLN A 44 -22.69 -8.85 14.63
C GLN A 44 -22.90 -10.33 14.33
N TYR A 45 -22.03 -10.93 13.52
CA TYR A 45 -22.04 -12.35 13.21
C TYR A 45 -20.93 -13.06 13.97
N ALA A 46 -21.27 -14.15 14.66
CA ALA A 46 -20.29 -15.12 15.13
C ALA A 46 -20.14 -16.22 14.07
N ILE A 47 -18.96 -16.30 13.45
CA ILE A 47 -18.67 -17.28 12.40
C ILE A 47 -17.59 -18.23 12.89
N ARG A 48 -17.88 -19.52 12.80
CA ARG A 48 -16.89 -20.57 13.00
C ARG A 48 -16.26 -20.93 11.66
N ILE A 49 -14.96 -20.72 11.53
CA ILE A 49 -14.14 -21.18 10.41
C ILE A 49 -13.47 -22.48 10.82
N SER A 50 -13.71 -23.58 10.12
CA SER A 50 -13.07 -24.88 10.37
C SER A 50 -12.25 -25.28 9.15
N VAL A 51 -11.04 -25.82 9.36
CA VAL A 51 -10.23 -26.39 8.28
C VAL A 51 -10.74 -27.80 7.98
N ASP A 52 -10.99 -28.08 6.71
CA ASP A 52 -11.52 -29.37 6.27
C ASP A 52 -10.39 -30.36 5.92
N ASN A 53 -10.71 -31.65 5.90
CA ASN A 53 -9.84 -32.74 5.45
C ASN A 53 -8.51 -32.93 6.21
N VAL A 54 -8.44 -32.43 7.45
CA VAL A 54 -7.31 -32.65 8.37
C VAL A 54 -7.76 -33.46 9.58
N SER A 55 -6.85 -34.24 10.16
CA SER A 55 -7.10 -35.09 11.33
C SER A 55 -7.16 -34.29 12.64
N THR A 56 -6.49 -33.14 12.68
CA THR A 56 -6.49 -32.23 13.83
C THR A 56 -7.68 -31.28 13.80
N GLN A 57 -8.26 -31.00 14.96
CA GLN A 57 -9.39 -30.09 15.05
C GLN A 57 -8.91 -28.62 15.03
N ILE A 58 -8.82 -28.03 13.83
CA ILE A 58 -8.37 -26.64 13.62
C ILE A 58 -9.55 -25.74 13.31
N TRP A 59 -9.79 -24.72 14.15
CA TRP A 59 -10.87 -23.76 13.91
C TRP A 59 -10.67 -22.42 14.61
N ARG A 60 -11.38 -21.41 14.13
CA ARG A 60 -11.47 -20.05 14.70
C ARG A 60 -12.94 -19.62 14.78
N ARG A 61 -13.33 -18.96 15.87
CA ARG A 61 -14.61 -18.24 15.97
C ARG A 61 -14.32 -16.76 15.89
N ILE A 62 -14.69 -16.15 14.77
CA ILE A 62 -14.53 -14.72 14.54
C ILE A 62 -15.86 -14.00 14.75
N LEU A 63 -15.78 -12.82 15.33
CA LEU A 63 -16.88 -11.86 15.37
C LEU A 63 -16.64 -10.85 14.25
N VAL A 64 -17.60 -10.73 13.35
CA VAL A 64 -17.53 -9.80 12.21
C VAL A 64 -18.83 -9.04 12.02
N ALA A 65 -18.77 -7.91 11.32
CA ALA A 65 -19.97 -7.21 10.89
C ALA A 65 -20.59 -7.95 9.69
N SER A 66 -21.91 -8.09 9.70
CA SER A 66 -22.64 -8.82 8.65
C SER A 66 -22.59 -8.12 7.29
N ASP A 67 -22.11 -6.88 7.24
CA ASP A 67 -22.01 -6.07 6.04
C ASP A 67 -20.66 -6.11 5.33
N LEU A 68 -19.69 -6.85 5.87
CA LEU A 68 -18.45 -7.17 5.15
C LEU A 68 -18.76 -7.80 3.79
N ASN A 69 -18.03 -7.36 2.77
CA ASN A 69 -18.00 -8.09 1.51
C ASN A 69 -17.10 -9.33 1.63
N LEU A 70 -17.24 -10.26 0.69
CA LEU A 70 -16.48 -11.51 0.74
C LEU A 70 -14.96 -11.31 0.53
N GLY A 71 -14.52 -10.22 -0.11
CA GLY A 71 -13.09 -9.87 -0.21
C GLY A 71 -12.50 -9.35 1.11
N ASP A 72 -13.26 -8.56 1.86
CA ASP A 72 -12.85 -8.16 3.21
C ASP A 72 -12.85 -9.38 4.16
N LEU A 73 -13.85 -10.26 4.03
CA LEU A 73 -13.91 -11.51 4.78
C LEU A 73 -12.71 -12.42 4.46
N HIS A 74 -12.26 -12.48 3.20
CA HIS A 74 -11.03 -13.19 2.81
C HIS A 74 -9.83 -12.70 3.62
N SER A 75 -9.64 -11.38 3.69
CA SER A 75 -8.56 -10.76 4.47
C SER A 75 -8.65 -11.14 5.97
N VAL A 76 -9.86 -11.19 6.52
CA VAL A 76 -10.10 -11.62 7.91
C VAL A 76 -9.74 -13.09 8.12
N VAL A 77 -10.15 -13.98 7.20
CA VAL A 77 -9.82 -15.41 7.27
C VAL A 77 -8.32 -15.62 7.21
N GLN A 78 -7.61 -14.96 6.27
CA GLN A 78 -6.16 -15.05 6.13
C GLN A 78 -5.44 -14.65 7.42
N ARG A 79 -5.80 -13.51 8.03
CA ARG A 79 -5.24 -13.05 9.31
C ARG A 79 -5.58 -13.97 10.48
N ALA A 80 -6.81 -14.47 10.53
CA ALA A 80 -7.25 -15.38 11.59
C ALA A 80 -6.47 -16.71 11.56
N MET A 81 -6.17 -17.19 10.37
CA MET A 81 -5.41 -18.42 10.11
C MET A 81 -3.89 -18.21 10.18
N GLY A 82 -3.39 -16.98 9.96
CA GLY A 82 -1.96 -16.68 9.96
C GLY A 82 -1.28 -16.94 8.61
N TRP A 83 -2.04 -16.84 7.51
CA TRP A 83 -1.53 -16.99 6.15
C TRP A 83 -1.26 -15.64 5.49
N SER A 84 -0.44 -15.65 4.44
CA SER A 84 0.11 -14.45 3.81
C SER A 84 -0.56 -14.06 2.49
N ASP A 85 -1.71 -14.66 2.15
CA ASP A 85 -2.46 -14.34 0.92
C ASP A 85 -1.62 -14.45 -0.38
N ARG A 86 -0.78 -15.51 -0.48
CA ARG A 86 0.11 -15.78 -1.61
C ARG A 86 -0.55 -16.53 -2.77
N HIS A 87 -1.79 -16.98 -2.62
CA HIS A 87 -2.45 -17.90 -3.56
C HIS A 87 -3.89 -17.49 -3.91
N SER A 88 -4.44 -18.11 -4.95
CA SER A 88 -5.84 -17.88 -5.34
C SER A 88 -6.83 -18.42 -4.31
N HIS A 89 -7.97 -17.75 -4.17
CA HIS A 89 -9.11 -18.22 -3.40
C HIS A 89 -10.41 -18.16 -4.19
N ALA A 90 -11.41 -18.87 -3.68
CA ALA A 90 -12.80 -18.78 -4.14
C ALA A 90 -13.75 -19.16 -3.02
N TRP A 91 -14.96 -18.60 -3.07
CA TRP A 91 -16.05 -18.93 -2.18
C TRP A 91 -17.10 -19.74 -2.92
N SER A 92 -17.81 -20.60 -2.22
CA SER A 92 -18.99 -21.26 -2.78
C SER A 92 -20.09 -21.41 -1.76
N LYS A 93 -21.32 -21.13 -2.18
CA LYS A 93 -22.53 -21.40 -1.42
C LYS A 93 -23.29 -22.53 -2.08
N SER A 94 -23.69 -23.52 -1.30
CA SER A 94 -24.57 -24.60 -1.76
C SER A 94 -26.03 -24.25 -1.45
N GLY A 95 -26.92 -24.52 -2.40
CA GLY A 95 -28.36 -24.35 -2.22
C GLY A 95 -28.92 -25.40 -1.28
N THR A 96 -29.85 -25.00 -0.42
CA THR A 96 -30.54 -25.88 0.53
C THR A 96 -31.81 -26.50 -0.06
N ARG A 97 -32.32 -25.94 -1.17
CA ARG A 97 -33.63 -26.31 -1.75
C ARG A 97 -33.53 -27.33 -2.88
N PHE A 98 -32.43 -27.36 -3.63
CA PHE A 98 -32.21 -28.30 -4.73
C PHE A 98 -30.79 -28.90 -4.68
N PRO A 99 -30.64 -30.24 -4.70
CA PRO A 99 -29.33 -30.88 -4.74
C PRO A 99 -28.52 -30.43 -5.97
N GLY A 100 -27.27 -30.00 -5.75
CA GLY A 100 -26.33 -29.61 -6.82
C GLY A 100 -26.35 -28.12 -7.21
N GLU A 101 -27.21 -27.30 -6.61
CA GLU A 101 -27.18 -25.85 -6.77
C GLU A 101 -25.96 -25.28 -6.05
N VAL A 102 -25.03 -24.67 -6.79
CA VAL A 102 -23.81 -24.05 -6.23
C VAL A 102 -23.58 -22.72 -6.93
N GLU A 103 -23.44 -21.66 -6.14
CA GLU A 103 -23.02 -20.33 -6.59
C GLU A 103 -21.58 -20.09 -6.13
N GLU A 104 -20.72 -19.66 -7.06
CA GLU A 104 -19.30 -19.43 -6.80
C GLU A 104 -18.98 -17.94 -6.86
N TYR A 105 -18.17 -17.47 -5.91
CA TYR A 105 -17.73 -16.08 -5.81
C TYR A 105 -16.21 -16.01 -5.84
N VAL A 106 -15.66 -15.12 -6.67
CA VAL A 106 -14.24 -15.07 -7.01
C VAL A 106 -13.68 -13.65 -6.91
N ALA A 107 -12.36 -13.55 -6.70
CA ALA A 107 -11.66 -12.27 -6.68
C ALA A 107 -11.73 -11.55 -8.04
N SER A 108 -11.76 -10.21 -7.99
CA SER A 108 -11.68 -9.35 -9.17
C SER A 108 -10.40 -9.60 -9.98
N GLY A 109 -10.51 -9.67 -11.31
CA GLY A 109 -9.34 -9.86 -12.19
C GLY A 109 -8.80 -11.29 -12.24
N SER A 110 -9.40 -12.25 -11.52
CA SER A 110 -9.20 -13.66 -11.82
C SER A 110 -9.70 -13.95 -13.25
N ASN A 111 -9.08 -14.90 -13.96
CA ASN A 111 -9.54 -15.37 -15.30
C ASN A 111 -10.91 -16.11 -15.24
N ALA A 112 -11.79 -15.69 -14.34
CA ALA A 112 -13.10 -16.26 -14.07
C ALA A 112 -14.14 -15.94 -15.15
N GLU A 113 -13.82 -15.09 -16.13
CA GLU A 113 -14.61 -14.98 -17.35
C GLU A 113 -14.57 -16.27 -18.21
N GLN A 114 -13.67 -17.23 -17.91
CA GLN A 114 -13.39 -18.39 -18.79
C GLN A 114 -13.45 -19.79 -18.14
N ARG A 115 -14.12 -20.02 -17.00
CA ARG A 115 -14.22 -21.38 -16.43
C ARG A 115 -15.61 -22.01 -16.46
N LEU A 116 -15.70 -23.01 -17.35
CA LEU A 116 -16.66 -24.12 -17.50
C LEU A 116 -18.16 -23.78 -17.66
N ALA A 117 -18.66 -24.08 -18.85
CA ALA A 117 -20.03 -24.56 -19.10
C ALA A 117 -21.16 -23.75 -18.42
N GLY A 118 -21.28 -22.46 -18.78
CA GLY A 118 -22.51 -21.70 -18.54
C GLY A 118 -22.74 -21.18 -17.12
N ARG A 119 -21.73 -21.17 -16.25
CA ARG A 119 -21.81 -20.52 -14.92
C ARG A 119 -21.11 -19.16 -14.96
N VAL A 120 -21.85 -18.10 -14.67
CA VAL A 120 -21.31 -16.74 -14.51
C VAL A 120 -20.68 -16.66 -13.11
N ALA A 121 -19.36 -16.55 -13.02
CA ALA A 121 -18.67 -16.33 -11.75
C ALA A 121 -18.98 -14.91 -11.23
N ILE A 122 -19.33 -14.79 -9.95
CA ILE A 122 -19.74 -13.52 -9.35
C ILE A 122 -18.55 -12.91 -8.60
N VAL A 123 -18.30 -11.62 -8.80
CA VAL A 123 -17.20 -10.91 -8.12
C VAL A 123 -17.47 -10.79 -6.62
N GLU A 124 -16.53 -11.26 -5.79
CA GLU A 124 -16.69 -11.37 -4.34
C GLU A 124 -16.87 -10.01 -3.63
N SER A 125 -16.24 -8.95 -4.13
CA SER A 125 -16.33 -7.60 -3.55
C SER A 125 -17.73 -6.99 -3.70
N ALA A 126 -18.54 -7.52 -4.62
CA ALA A 126 -19.92 -7.11 -4.83
C ALA A 126 -20.93 -7.86 -3.94
N VAL A 127 -20.48 -8.88 -3.18
CA VAL A 127 -21.35 -9.76 -2.39
C VAL A 127 -21.07 -9.56 -0.91
N ARG A 128 -22.10 -9.22 -0.14
CA ARG A 128 -22.03 -9.10 1.32
C ARG A 128 -22.28 -10.43 2.01
N LEU A 129 -21.66 -10.59 3.18
CA LEU A 129 -21.79 -11.75 4.04
C LEU A 129 -23.25 -12.04 4.41
N ASP A 130 -24.06 -11.01 4.69
CA ASP A 130 -25.49 -11.16 4.99
C ASP A 130 -26.37 -11.56 3.79
N GLU A 131 -25.86 -11.49 2.57
CA GLU A 131 -26.54 -12.03 1.39
C GLU A 131 -26.37 -13.56 1.33
N VAL A 132 -25.25 -14.08 1.83
CA VAL A 132 -24.88 -15.50 1.73
C VAL A 132 -25.03 -16.27 3.04
N MET A 133 -25.15 -15.60 4.18
CA MET A 133 -25.42 -16.22 5.49
C MET A 133 -26.47 -15.40 6.23
N VAL A 134 -27.67 -15.96 6.35
CA VAL A 134 -28.87 -15.28 6.89
C VAL A 134 -29.21 -15.80 8.28
N SER A 135 -29.20 -17.12 8.45
CA SER A 135 -29.64 -17.78 9.68
C SER A 135 -28.53 -18.63 10.29
N PRO A 136 -28.46 -18.76 11.63
CA PRO A 136 -27.57 -19.70 12.27
C PRO A 136 -27.68 -21.10 11.67
N GLY A 137 -26.55 -21.73 11.38
CA GLY A 137 -26.44 -22.99 10.65
C GLY A 137 -26.19 -22.84 9.15
N ASP A 138 -26.32 -21.64 8.57
CA ASP A 138 -25.91 -21.40 7.20
C ASP A 138 -24.39 -21.62 7.04
N GLU A 139 -24.01 -22.21 5.91
CA GLU A 139 -22.62 -22.53 5.58
C GLU A 139 -22.16 -21.82 4.30
N LEU A 140 -20.88 -21.45 4.32
CA LEU A 140 -20.16 -20.92 3.18
C LEU A 140 -18.81 -21.64 3.10
N ARG A 141 -18.45 -22.14 1.92
CA ARG A 141 -17.15 -22.80 1.71
C ARG A 141 -16.14 -21.82 1.16
N TYR A 142 -14.93 -21.88 1.70
CA TYR A 142 -13.79 -21.07 1.31
C TYR A 142 -12.64 -21.98 0.88
N ARG A 143 -12.21 -21.85 -0.37
CA ARG A 143 -11.04 -22.56 -0.90
C ARG A 143 -9.88 -21.60 -1.05
N TYR A 144 -8.69 -22.05 -0.69
CA TYR A 144 -7.45 -21.28 -0.74
C TYR A 144 -6.27 -22.16 -1.20
N GLY A 145 -5.22 -21.54 -1.71
CA GLY A 145 -3.95 -22.21 -2.03
C GLY A 145 -3.80 -22.62 -3.50
N ARG A 146 -2.66 -23.23 -3.82
CA ARG A 146 -2.31 -23.60 -5.20
C ARG A 146 -3.31 -24.64 -5.72
N PHE A 147 -4.08 -24.26 -6.75
CA PHE A 147 -5.22 -25.04 -7.28
C PHE A 147 -6.42 -25.20 -6.31
N GLY A 148 -6.50 -24.45 -5.20
CA GLY A 148 -7.61 -24.53 -4.25
C GLY A 148 -7.62 -25.80 -3.40
N ASN A 149 -6.44 -26.27 -3.04
CA ASN A 149 -6.13 -27.44 -2.23
C ASN A 149 -6.59 -27.34 -0.76
N TRP A 150 -6.59 -26.15 -0.16
CA TRP A 150 -7.12 -25.92 1.18
C TRP A 150 -8.60 -25.60 1.12
N SER A 151 -9.40 -26.24 1.97
CA SER A 151 -10.84 -25.99 2.09
C SER A 151 -11.19 -25.66 3.54
N HIS A 152 -12.07 -24.69 3.71
CA HIS A 152 -12.63 -24.32 5.00
C HIS A 152 -14.14 -24.24 4.89
N THR A 153 -14.79 -24.70 5.94
CA THR A 153 -16.23 -24.51 6.14
C THR A 153 -16.44 -23.38 7.13
N LEU A 154 -17.13 -22.33 6.70
CA LEU A 154 -17.58 -21.22 7.54
C LEU A 154 -19.04 -21.46 7.90
N THR A 155 -19.34 -21.54 9.20
CA THR A 155 -20.70 -21.73 9.71
C THR A 155 -21.12 -20.51 10.53
N LEU A 156 -22.31 -19.96 10.24
CA LEU A 156 -22.89 -18.88 11.03
C LEU A 156 -23.45 -19.48 12.33
N GLU A 157 -22.91 -19.10 13.48
CA GLU A 157 -23.34 -19.62 14.78
C GLU A 157 -24.37 -18.70 15.47
N SER A 158 -24.22 -17.38 15.33
CA SER A 158 -25.19 -16.41 15.86
C SER A 158 -25.22 -15.11 15.05
N SER A 159 -26.36 -14.41 15.14
CA SER A 159 -26.56 -13.07 14.60
C SER A 159 -27.16 -12.18 15.69
N GLU A 160 -26.40 -11.19 16.13
CA GLU A 160 -26.75 -10.28 17.22
C GLU A 160 -26.74 -8.82 16.75
N VAL A 161 -27.18 -7.90 17.61
CA VAL A 161 -27.12 -6.47 17.31
C VAL A 161 -25.66 -6.02 17.25
N LEU A 162 -25.29 -5.27 16.21
CA LEU A 162 -23.93 -4.74 16.09
C LEU A 162 -23.69 -3.63 17.14
N PRO A 163 -22.73 -3.78 18.06
CA PRO A 163 -22.45 -2.77 19.07
C PRO A 163 -21.75 -1.55 18.47
N ALA A 164 -21.90 -0.39 19.12
CA ALA A 164 -21.14 0.81 18.73
C ALA A 164 -19.64 0.59 18.97
N GLY A 165 -18.81 1.01 18.02
CA GLY A 165 -17.36 0.83 18.10
C GLY A 165 -16.90 -0.63 17.95
N PHE A 166 -17.73 -1.48 17.33
CA PHE A 166 -17.41 -2.89 17.05
C PHE A 166 -16.03 -3.06 16.41
N GLN A 167 -15.34 -4.13 16.81
CA GLN A 167 -14.04 -4.52 16.28
C GLN A 167 -14.09 -6.00 15.88
N ILE A 168 -13.39 -6.34 14.81
CA ILE A 168 -13.23 -7.73 14.38
C ILE A 168 -12.29 -8.43 15.35
N VAL A 169 -12.77 -9.48 15.99
CA VAL A 169 -11.98 -10.25 16.97
C VAL A 169 -12.22 -11.75 16.81
N CYS A 170 -11.20 -12.53 17.12
CA CYS A 170 -11.32 -13.94 17.42
C CYS A 170 -11.79 -14.09 18.87
N ALA A 171 -12.95 -14.73 19.07
CA ALA A 171 -13.55 -14.99 20.38
C ALA A 171 -13.16 -16.36 20.95
N ALA A 172 -12.79 -17.32 20.09
CA ALA A 172 -12.32 -18.64 20.48
C ALA A 172 -11.62 -19.35 19.31
N GLY A 173 -10.86 -20.41 19.60
CA GLY A 173 -10.27 -21.25 18.55
C GLY A 173 -9.55 -22.46 19.14
N ARG A 174 -9.02 -23.29 18.24
CA ARG A 174 -8.20 -24.47 18.59
C ARG A 174 -7.25 -24.81 17.45
N GLY A 175 -6.08 -25.32 17.81
CA GLY A 175 -5.08 -25.84 16.88
C GLY A 175 -4.34 -24.74 16.13
N ALA A 176 -3.06 -24.97 15.85
CA ALA A 176 -2.30 -24.14 14.94
C ALA A 176 -2.84 -24.36 13.52
N CYS A 177 -2.95 -23.28 12.73
CA CYS A 177 -3.32 -23.43 11.33
C CYS A 177 -2.18 -24.13 10.58
N PRO A 178 -2.45 -24.97 9.56
CA PRO A 178 -1.38 -25.60 8.79
C PRO A 178 -0.44 -24.55 8.20
N PRO A 179 0.89 -24.80 8.15
CA PRO A 179 1.82 -23.93 7.44
C PRO A 179 1.36 -23.73 6.00
N GLU A 180 1.43 -22.48 5.51
CA GLU A 180 0.98 -22.13 4.15
C GLU A 180 1.82 -22.83 3.07
N GLU A 181 3.06 -23.20 3.42
CA GLU A 181 4.00 -23.91 2.59
C GLU A 181 3.56 -25.35 2.26
N CYS A 182 2.66 -25.93 3.05
CA CYS A 182 2.07 -27.24 2.74
C CYS A 182 1.11 -27.11 1.54
N VAL A 183 1.32 -27.94 0.51
CA VAL A 183 0.51 -28.04 -0.72
C VAL A 183 -0.85 -28.69 -0.45
N GLY A 184 -1.24 -28.95 0.79
CA GLY A 184 -2.60 -29.33 1.14
C GLY A 184 -2.66 -30.24 2.36
N PRO A 185 -3.87 -30.76 2.66
CA PRO A 185 -4.09 -31.59 3.84
C PRO A 185 -3.21 -32.84 3.89
N ASP A 186 -3.02 -33.54 2.77
CA ASP A 186 -2.21 -34.78 2.74
C ASP A 186 -0.75 -34.55 3.14
N GLU A 187 -0.15 -33.43 2.70
CA GLU A 187 1.22 -33.07 3.06
C GLU A 187 1.31 -32.58 4.52
N TYR A 188 0.27 -31.90 5.00
CA TYR A 188 0.16 -31.54 6.40
C TYR A 188 0.05 -32.77 7.31
N GLU A 189 -0.72 -33.80 6.93
CA GLU A 189 -0.77 -35.07 7.67
C GLU A 189 0.59 -35.78 7.69
N GLN A 190 1.35 -35.72 6.59
CA GLN A 190 2.72 -36.23 6.56
C GLN A 190 3.63 -35.45 7.52
N LEU A 191 3.51 -34.11 7.55
CA LEU A 191 4.23 -33.26 8.51
C LEU A 191 3.87 -33.64 9.96
N LEU A 192 2.58 -33.85 10.26
CA LEU A 192 2.17 -34.32 11.59
C LEU A 192 2.79 -35.68 11.94
N GLY A 193 2.87 -36.59 10.98
CA GLY A 193 3.53 -37.89 11.15
C GLY A 193 5.03 -37.76 11.43
N VAL A 194 5.72 -36.85 10.75
CA VAL A 194 7.13 -36.50 11.03
C VAL A 194 7.26 -35.93 12.43
N LEU A 195 6.42 -34.95 12.78
CA LEU A 195 6.45 -34.28 14.07
C LEU A 195 6.11 -35.23 15.24
N ALA A 196 5.29 -36.26 15.03
CA ALA A 196 5.00 -37.25 16.06
C ALA A 196 6.18 -38.20 16.36
N SER A 197 7.21 -38.24 15.51
CA SER A 197 8.32 -39.19 15.60
C SER A 197 9.65 -38.47 15.78
N GLU A 198 10.24 -38.57 16.98
CA GLU A 198 11.56 -37.99 17.29
C GLU A 198 12.64 -38.42 16.29
N LYS A 199 12.61 -39.68 15.87
CA LYS A 199 13.53 -40.23 14.86
C LYS A 199 13.40 -39.56 13.49
N LEU A 200 12.18 -39.21 13.09
CA LEU A 200 11.93 -38.52 11.82
C LEU A 200 12.22 -37.02 11.93
N ARG A 201 11.92 -36.40 13.08
CA ARG A 201 12.27 -35.00 13.38
C ARG A 201 13.76 -34.73 13.36
N SER A 202 14.58 -35.66 13.86
CA SER A 202 16.04 -35.52 13.91
C SER A 202 16.75 -36.05 12.65
N HIS A 203 16.03 -36.30 11.56
CA HIS A 203 16.62 -36.83 10.34
C HIS A 203 17.23 -35.71 9.48
N GLU A 204 18.30 -36.00 8.75
CA GLU A 204 19.08 -34.97 8.03
C GLU A 204 18.25 -34.15 7.04
N TRP A 205 17.32 -34.77 6.31
CA TRP A 205 16.44 -34.07 5.35
C TRP A 205 15.28 -33.29 5.99
N THR A 206 14.98 -33.47 7.29
CA THR A 206 13.93 -32.70 7.99
C THR A 206 14.50 -31.48 8.71
N LEU A 207 15.78 -31.48 9.11
CA LEU A 207 16.42 -30.36 9.81
C LEU A 207 16.43 -29.04 9.02
N GLU A 208 16.36 -29.11 7.69
CA GLU A 208 16.30 -27.93 6.82
C GLU A 208 14.88 -27.39 6.62
N TRP A 209 13.85 -28.08 7.13
CA TRP A 209 12.46 -27.66 6.97
C TRP A 209 12.11 -26.59 8.00
N PRO A 210 11.66 -25.39 7.57
CA PRO A 210 11.20 -24.33 8.47
C PRO A 210 10.05 -24.77 9.40
N GLN A 211 9.32 -25.84 9.02
CA GLN A 211 8.14 -26.35 9.72
C GLN A 211 8.47 -27.35 10.85
N THR A 212 9.75 -27.63 11.13
CA THR A 212 10.14 -28.56 12.21
C THR A 212 9.81 -28.04 13.60
N GLU A 213 9.80 -26.71 13.78
CA GLU A 213 9.39 -26.04 15.02
C GLU A 213 7.87 -25.84 15.13
N PHE A 214 7.10 -26.32 14.16
CA PHE A 214 5.65 -26.18 14.17
C PHE A 214 5.00 -26.99 15.29
N GLU A 215 4.17 -26.35 16.09
CA GLU A 215 3.40 -26.96 17.18
C GLU A 215 1.91 -27.09 16.80
N PRO A 216 1.40 -28.27 16.40
CA PRO A 216 0.05 -28.41 15.86
C PRO A 216 -1.08 -28.03 16.82
N THR A 217 -0.85 -28.14 18.12
CA THR A 217 -1.85 -27.86 19.16
C THR A 217 -1.81 -26.41 19.64
N ARG A 218 -0.77 -25.64 19.30
CA ARG A 218 -0.58 -24.28 19.81
C ARG A 218 -1.66 -23.35 19.25
N PHE A 219 -2.35 -22.67 20.16
CA PHE A 219 -3.32 -21.65 19.80
C PHE A 219 -3.37 -20.57 20.89
N GLU A 220 -3.02 -19.35 20.50
CA GLU A 220 -3.05 -18.18 21.36
C GLU A 220 -4.01 -17.13 20.78
N ILE A 221 -5.13 -16.90 21.46
CA ILE A 221 -6.16 -15.97 21.01
C ILE A 221 -5.63 -14.53 20.87
N ALA A 222 -4.68 -14.15 21.72
CA ALA A 222 -4.05 -12.83 21.71
C ALA A 222 -3.24 -12.60 20.42
N GLU A 223 -2.47 -13.60 19.97
CA GLU A 223 -1.72 -13.53 18.71
C GLU A 223 -2.67 -13.35 17.52
N VAL A 224 -3.75 -14.12 17.48
CA VAL A 224 -4.77 -13.99 16.43
C VAL A 224 -5.43 -12.61 16.46
N ASN A 225 -5.78 -12.11 17.64
CA ASN A 225 -6.38 -10.79 17.78
C ASN A 225 -5.42 -9.66 17.42
N ASN A 226 -4.12 -9.80 17.66
CA ASN A 226 -3.12 -8.85 17.18
C ASN A 226 -3.08 -8.82 15.65
N ARG A 227 -3.19 -9.97 14.98
CA ARG A 227 -3.29 -10.02 13.50
C ARG A 227 -4.60 -9.46 12.96
N LEU A 228 -5.70 -9.64 13.69
CA LEU A 228 -7.03 -9.15 13.30
C LEU A 228 -7.26 -7.67 13.62
N HIS A 229 -6.49 -7.12 14.56
CA HIS A 229 -6.59 -5.74 14.98
C HIS A 229 -6.34 -4.83 13.79
N ILE A 230 -7.39 -4.13 13.37
CA ILE A 230 -7.30 -3.00 12.47
C ILE A 230 -7.21 -1.80 13.41
N PRO A 231 -6.03 -1.20 13.58
CA PRO A 231 -5.91 -0.12 14.54
C PRO A 231 -6.75 1.05 14.05
N ARG A 232 -7.47 1.67 14.98
CA ARG A 232 -8.37 2.76 14.61
C ARG A 232 -7.56 3.96 14.11
N PRO A 233 -8.13 4.84 13.26
CA PRO A 233 -7.43 6.03 12.78
C PRO A 233 -6.86 6.92 13.89
N ASP A 234 -7.44 6.87 15.09
CA ASP A 234 -7.01 7.55 16.32
C ASP A 234 -5.94 6.79 17.13
N GLU A 235 -5.73 5.50 16.86
CA GLU A 235 -4.71 4.65 17.50
C GLU A 235 -3.39 4.61 16.70
N ILE A 236 -3.37 5.02 15.43
CA ILE A 236 -2.16 4.98 14.59
C ILE A 236 -1.49 6.36 14.54
N VAL A 237 -0.46 6.53 15.37
CA VAL A 237 0.32 7.78 15.45
C VAL A 237 1.82 7.55 15.17
N ALA A 238 2.26 6.33 14.87
CA ALA A 238 3.69 6.06 14.72
C ALA A 238 4.23 6.43 13.31
N PRO A 239 5.26 7.29 13.20
CA PRO A 239 6.04 7.42 11.98
C PRO A 239 6.67 6.06 11.62
N TYR A 240 6.60 5.66 10.35
CA TYR A 240 7.27 4.46 9.84
C TYR A 240 8.51 4.83 9.02
N ASP A 241 9.54 4.01 9.03
CA ASP A 241 10.77 4.23 8.25
C ASP A 241 10.71 3.53 6.87
N THR A 242 11.84 3.49 6.16
CA THR A 242 11.96 2.80 4.88
C THR A 242 11.79 1.28 5.02
N ALA A 243 12.19 0.67 6.13
CA ALA A 243 12.05 -0.76 6.36
C ALA A 243 10.57 -1.16 6.49
N MET A 244 9.83 -0.46 7.35
CA MET A 244 8.39 -0.67 7.50
C MET A 244 7.61 -0.34 6.22
N LEU A 245 8.04 0.68 5.45
CA LEU A 245 7.44 0.98 4.15
C LEU A 245 7.54 -0.22 3.20
N VAL A 246 8.69 -0.91 3.18
CA VAL A 246 8.91 -2.07 2.31
C VAL A 246 8.05 -3.26 2.72
N GLU A 247 7.93 -3.52 4.02
CA GLU A 247 7.03 -4.54 4.56
C GLU A 247 5.57 -4.24 4.21
N CYS A 248 5.15 -2.98 4.30
CA CYS A 248 3.78 -2.57 4.00
C CYS A 248 3.44 -2.63 2.51
N LEU A 249 4.39 -2.29 1.63
CA LEU A 249 4.14 -2.28 0.19
C LEU A 249 4.16 -3.67 -0.43
N GLN A 250 4.86 -4.63 0.19
CA GLN A 250 5.07 -6.00 -0.29
C GLN A 250 5.76 -6.03 -1.67
N PRO A 251 7.01 -6.49 -1.79
CA PRO A 251 7.75 -6.48 -3.07
C PRO A 251 7.06 -7.21 -4.24
N SER A 252 6.11 -8.10 -3.98
CA SER A 252 5.30 -8.75 -5.01
C SER A 252 4.32 -7.79 -5.71
N ARG A 253 3.88 -6.74 -5.02
CA ARG A 253 2.94 -5.74 -5.54
C ARG A 253 3.65 -4.52 -6.16
N VAL A 254 4.90 -4.26 -5.76
CA VAL A 254 5.76 -3.22 -6.35
C VAL A 254 7.11 -3.84 -6.75
N PRO A 255 7.19 -4.56 -7.89
CA PRO A 255 8.37 -5.34 -8.27
C PRO A 255 9.66 -4.53 -8.35
N GLU A 256 9.57 -3.26 -8.77
CA GLU A 256 10.71 -2.35 -8.91
C GLU A 256 11.30 -1.91 -7.56
N LEU A 257 10.56 -2.05 -6.46
CA LEU A 257 10.94 -1.54 -5.14
C LEU A 257 12.29 -2.10 -4.68
N ARG A 258 12.55 -3.39 -4.89
CA ARG A 258 13.83 -4.02 -4.53
C ARG A 258 15.00 -3.44 -5.31
N ALA A 259 14.82 -3.22 -6.61
CA ALA A 259 15.87 -2.66 -7.46
C ALA A 259 16.16 -1.19 -7.11
N VAL A 260 15.12 -0.43 -6.77
CA VAL A 260 15.26 0.97 -6.32
C VAL A 260 15.98 1.04 -4.99
N LEU A 261 15.62 0.20 -4.00
CA LEU A 261 16.30 0.16 -2.69
C LEU A 261 17.80 -0.16 -2.84
N ALA A 262 18.12 -1.19 -3.62
CA ALA A 262 19.50 -1.59 -3.86
C ALA A 262 20.32 -0.47 -4.52
N ARG A 263 19.73 0.27 -5.47
CA ARG A 263 20.36 1.41 -6.14
C ARG A 263 20.46 2.66 -5.27
N ALA A 264 19.53 2.86 -4.35
CA ALA A 264 19.52 4.03 -3.47
C ALA A 264 20.72 4.02 -2.51
N GLY A 265 21.20 2.83 -2.13
CA GLY A 265 22.39 2.68 -1.28
C GLY A 265 22.18 3.30 0.10
N ILE A 266 21.04 3.05 0.74
CA ILE A 266 20.68 3.65 2.04
C ILE A 266 21.67 3.22 3.14
N ASP A 267 22.25 2.03 3.02
CA ASP A 267 23.24 1.49 3.95
C ASP A 267 24.68 1.95 3.65
N ASP A 268 24.89 2.79 2.62
CA ASP A 268 26.20 3.34 2.29
C ASP A 268 26.53 4.52 3.22
N GLU A 269 27.40 4.27 4.20
CA GLU A 269 27.91 5.26 5.17
C GLU A 269 29.18 6.00 4.68
N SER A 270 29.56 5.84 3.41
CA SER A 270 30.73 6.52 2.86
C SER A 270 30.59 8.04 2.98
N ALA A 271 31.69 8.70 3.39
CA ALA A 271 31.71 10.15 3.50
C ALA A 271 31.38 10.82 2.16
N ILE A 272 30.45 11.77 2.19
CA ILE A 272 30.11 12.59 1.03
C ILE A 272 31.26 13.56 0.77
N GLY A 273 31.73 13.61 -0.48
CA GLY A 273 32.84 14.48 -0.86
C GLY A 273 32.50 15.95 -0.68
N GLU A 274 33.49 16.75 -0.25
CA GLU A 274 33.33 18.19 0.01
C GLU A 274 32.77 18.97 -1.19
N LEU A 275 33.11 18.55 -2.42
CA LEU A 275 32.59 19.14 -3.65
C LEU A 275 31.05 19.06 -3.72
N VAL A 276 30.44 17.97 -3.26
CA VAL A 276 28.97 17.80 -3.23
C VAL A 276 28.34 18.83 -2.27
N HIS A 277 28.98 19.09 -1.12
CA HIS A 277 28.49 20.10 -0.18
C HIS A 277 28.54 21.50 -0.79
N VAL A 278 29.64 21.82 -1.50
CA VAL A 278 29.80 23.09 -2.20
C VAL A 278 28.73 23.24 -3.28
N GLU A 279 28.56 22.25 -4.16
CA GLU A 279 27.58 22.32 -5.26
C GLU A 279 26.13 22.43 -4.78
N ALA A 280 25.77 21.72 -3.71
CA ALA A 280 24.43 21.77 -3.11
C ALA A 280 24.18 23.09 -2.35
N GLY A 281 25.21 23.64 -1.70
CA GLY A 281 25.12 24.84 -0.88
C GLY A 281 25.30 26.16 -1.63
N GLN A 282 26.02 26.17 -2.76
CA GLN A 282 26.53 27.38 -3.42
C GLN A 282 25.47 28.45 -3.64
N ARG A 283 24.27 28.07 -4.09
CA ARG A 283 23.22 29.04 -4.46
C ARG A 283 22.54 29.62 -3.24
N LEU A 284 22.25 28.80 -2.23
CA LEU A 284 21.74 29.30 -0.95
C LEU A 284 22.77 30.24 -0.31
N GLN A 285 24.06 29.87 -0.34
CA GLN A 285 25.14 30.71 0.18
C GLN A 285 25.31 32.03 -0.58
N ALA A 286 25.11 32.05 -1.91
CA ALA A 286 25.08 33.28 -2.70
C ALA A 286 23.94 34.22 -2.25
N VAL A 287 22.73 33.69 -2.02
CA VAL A 287 21.59 34.48 -1.52
C VAL A 287 21.85 35.00 -0.11
N LEU A 288 22.43 34.18 0.78
CA LEU A 288 22.81 34.65 2.11
C LEU A 288 23.90 35.75 2.04
N THR A 289 24.75 35.71 1.01
CA THR A 289 25.76 36.74 0.73
C THR A 289 25.16 38.05 0.27
N LEU A 290 24.11 38.01 -0.55
CA LEU A 290 23.34 39.21 -0.91
C LEU A 290 22.67 39.87 0.31
N ILE A 291 22.17 39.07 1.26
CA ILE A 291 21.57 39.61 2.50
C ILE A 291 22.64 40.32 3.35
N GLY A 292 23.85 39.77 3.40
CA GLY A 292 24.96 40.36 4.13
C GLY A 292 24.76 40.40 5.66
N VAL A 293 25.73 41.02 6.35
CA VAL A 293 25.72 41.10 7.83
C VAL A 293 24.73 42.15 8.34
N GLU A 294 24.55 43.24 7.59
CA GLU A 294 23.64 44.33 7.96
C GLU A 294 22.17 44.02 7.64
N GLY A 295 21.92 42.98 6.84
CA GLY A 295 20.60 42.68 6.31
C GLY A 295 20.24 43.57 5.11
N VAL A 296 19.10 43.25 4.51
CA VAL A 296 18.59 43.91 3.32
C VAL A 296 17.13 44.27 3.54
N ASP A 297 16.66 45.37 2.95
CA ASP A 297 15.23 45.66 2.96
C ASP A 297 14.44 44.52 2.31
N ALA A 298 13.24 44.22 2.81
CA ALA A 298 12.48 43.09 2.32
C ALA A 298 12.03 43.26 0.86
N ASP A 299 11.68 44.47 0.43
CA ASP A 299 11.21 44.71 -0.93
C ASP A 299 12.38 44.71 -1.92
N ASP A 300 13.54 45.24 -1.49
CA ASP A 300 14.79 45.16 -2.24
C ASP A 300 15.25 43.71 -2.40
N PHE A 301 15.21 42.91 -1.32
CA PHE A 301 15.57 41.48 -1.37
C PHE A 301 14.78 40.73 -2.44
N PHE A 302 13.46 40.89 -2.47
CA PHE A 302 12.64 40.17 -3.45
C PHE A 302 12.99 40.57 -4.88
N THR A 303 13.18 41.87 -5.12
CA THR A 303 13.51 42.39 -6.45
C THR A 303 14.90 41.96 -6.91
N THR A 304 15.91 42.03 -6.02
CA THR A 304 17.30 41.64 -6.32
C THR A 304 17.43 40.13 -6.51
N VAL A 305 16.76 39.33 -5.69
CA VAL A 305 16.77 37.86 -5.84
C VAL A 305 16.09 37.45 -7.13
N ASP A 306 14.92 38.03 -7.45
CA ASP A 306 14.25 37.70 -8.72
C ASP A 306 15.14 38.05 -9.92
N ALA A 307 15.80 39.21 -9.91
CA ALA A 307 16.75 39.60 -10.97
C ALA A 307 17.97 38.66 -11.04
N MET A 308 18.52 38.24 -9.90
CA MET A 308 19.65 37.31 -9.87
C MET A 308 19.25 35.92 -10.41
N LEU A 309 18.07 35.42 -10.06
CA LEU A 309 17.62 34.09 -10.49
C LEU A 309 17.27 34.02 -11.99
N ASP A 310 17.06 35.17 -12.63
CA ASP A 310 16.82 35.29 -14.08
C ASP A 310 18.13 35.31 -14.90
N GLU A 311 19.32 35.33 -14.27
CA GLU A 311 20.62 35.37 -14.96
C GLU A 311 20.97 34.01 -15.62
N PRO A 312 21.17 33.95 -16.96
CA PRO A 312 21.38 32.69 -17.68
C PRO A 312 22.69 31.97 -17.33
N GLU A 313 23.69 32.70 -16.82
CA GLU A 313 24.99 32.16 -16.42
C GLU A 313 24.91 31.24 -15.20
N LEU A 314 23.80 31.30 -14.45
CA LEU A 314 23.55 30.41 -13.31
C LEU A 314 23.01 29.04 -13.72
N GLY A 315 22.76 28.80 -15.02
CA GLY A 315 22.17 27.57 -15.55
C GLY A 315 20.64 27.51 -15.31
N PRO A 316 19.94 26.44 -15.73
CA PRO A 316 18.51 26.29 -15.47
C PRO A 316 18.24 26.31 -13.96
N VAL A 317 17.50 27.32 -13.53
CA VAL A 317 17.28 27.63 -12.12
C VAL A 317 15.92 27.09 -11.69
N ASN A 318 15.92 26.17 -10.72
CA ASN A 318 14.70 25.70 -10.04
C ASN A 318 14.50 26.40 -8.67
N LEU A 319 15.28 27.43 -8.36
CA LEU A 319 14.99 28.27 -7.19
C LEU A 319 13.75 29.11 -7.46
N PRO A 320 12.79 29.16 -6.54
CA PRO A 320 11.57 29.91 -6.76
C PRO A 320 11.82 31.40 -6.58
N LYS A 321 10.90 32.22 -7.10
CA LYS A 321 10.90 33.68 -6.90
C LYS A 321 11.04 34.05 -5.42
N GLY A 322 11.59 35.23 -5.14
CA GLY A 322 12.15 35.64 -3.86
C GLY A 322 11.23 35.40 -2.65
N ARG A 323 9.90 35.49 -2.82
CA ARG A 323 8.93 35.20 -1.74
C ARG A 323 8.93 33.74 -1.29
N SER A 324 8.92 32.81 -2.22
CA SER A 324 8.96 31.37 -1.92
C SER A 324 10.34 30.96 -1.43
N LEU A 325 11.41 31.56 -1.98
CA LEU A 325 12.77 31.32 -1.49
C LEU A 325 12.94 31.80 -0.05
N PHE A 326 12.42 32.98 0.28
CA PHE A 326 12.39 33.47 1.65
C PHE A 326 11.66 32.52 2.60
N ALA A 327 10.56 31.90 2.17
CA ALA A 327 9.85 30.91 2.99
C ALA A 327 10.74 29.68 3.29
N VAL A 328 11.49 29.19 2.30
CA VAL A 328 12.46 28.09 2.47
C VAL A 328 13.60 28.50 3.41
N LEU A 329 14.24 29.65 3.16
CA LEU A 329 15.33 30.15 4.00
C LEU A 329 14.91 30.36 5.46
N LYS A 330 13.69 30.88 5.67
CA LYS A 330 13.12 31.08 7.01
C LYS A 330 12.84 29.74 7.68
N ARG A 331 12.30 28.75 6.94
CA ARG A 331 12.06 27.39 7.45
C ARG A 331 13.35 26.72 7.90
N PHE A 332 14.41 26.86 7.10
CA PHE A 332 15.73 26.30 7.40
C PHE A 332 16.40 27.04 8.57
N GLY A 333 15.75 28.09 9.10
CA GLY A 333 16.26 28.90 10.19
C GLY A 333 17.45 29.76 9.80
N LEU A 334 17.68 30.00 8.50
CA LEU A 334 18.81 30.76 7.99
C LEU A 334 18.56 32.28 8.08
N VAL A 335 17.31 32.71 7.93
CA VAL A 335 16.93 34.13 7.92
C VAL A 335 15.73 34.42 8.81
N ARG A 336 15.58 35.68 9.22
CA ARG A 336 14.39 36.19 9.92
C ARG A 336 14.07 37.62 9.48
N LYS A 337 12.81 38.03 9.65
CA LYS A 337 12.42 39.44 9.48
C LYS A 337 12.65 40.22 10.77
N HIS A 338 13.31 41.37 10.70
CA HIS A 338 13.53 42.27 11.82
C HIS A 338 13.39 43.72 11.37
N LYS A 339 12.42 44.46 11.94
CA LYS A 339 12.19 45.89 11.66
C LYS A 339 12.15 46.26 10.16
N GLY A 340 11.44 45.47 9.36
CA GLY A 340 11.34 45.69 7.91
C GLY A 340 12.42 44.99 7.08
N GLN A 341 13.57 44.68 7.68
CA GLN A 341 14.69 44.03 7.01
C GLN A 341 14.64 42.50 7.11
N ILE A 342 15.27 41.83 6.15
CA ILE A 342 15.63 40.42 6.21
C ILE A 342 17.08 40.33 6.69
N VAL A 343 17.31 39.61 7.78
CA VAL A 343 18.62 39.47 8.42
C VAL A 343 18.99 38.00 8.59
N LEU A 344 20.28 37.69 8.51
CA LEU A 344 20.81 36.35 8.79
C LEU A 344 20.67 36.00 10.27
N THR A 345 20.29 34.76 10.57
CA THR A 345 20.41 34.19 11.92
C THR A 345 21.86 33.76 12.18
N LYS A 346 22.18 33.34 13.41
CA LYS A 346 23.49 32.72 13.70
C LYS A 346 23.73 31.49 12.82
N ARG A 347 22.70 30.64 12.66
CA ARG A 347 22.74 29.47 11.77
C ARG A 347 22.98 29.89 10.33
N GLY A 348 22.31 30.95 9.87
CA GLY A 348 22.50 31.54 8.54
C GLY A 348 23.93 32.02 8.30
N GLN A 349 24.52 32.74 9.25
CA GLN A 349 25.91 33.23 9.15
C GLN A 349 26.93 32.10 9.11
N SER A 350 26.72 31.02 9.89
CA SER A 350 27.58 29.83 9.85
C SER A 350 27.46 29.10 8.52
N ALA A 351 26.23 28.81 8.07
CA ALA A 351 25.97 28.12 6.81
C ALA A 351 26.45 28.94 5.59
N GLN A 352 26.41 30.27 5.66
CA GLN A 352 26.96 31.14 4.62
C GLN A 352 28.46 30.93 4.41
N ARG A 353 29.22 30.66 5.47
CA ARG A 353 30.69 30.57 5.44
C ARG A 353 31.24 29.17 5.25
N ASP A 354 30.42 28.15 5.50
CA ASP A 354 30.84 26.75 5.52
C ASP A 354 29.82 25.87 4.77
N ALA A 355 30.28 25.25 3.69
CA ALA A 355 29.46 24.41 2.84
C ALA A 355 28.98 23.13 3.56
N SER A 356 29.76 22.58 4.48
CA SER A 356 29.36 21.40 5.26
C SER A 356 28.28 21.74 6.28
N ILE A 357 28.35 22.93 6.89
CA ILE A 357 27.26 23.43 7.73
C ILE A 357 26.01 23.65 6.86
N MET A 358 26.14 24.26 5.69
CA MET A 358 25.01 24.44 4.76
C MET A 358 24.38 23.10 4.38
N TRP A 359 25.18 22.11 4.03
CA TRP A 359 24.72 20.75 3.73
C TRP A 359 23.88 20.15 4.87
N SER A 360 24.41 20.16 6.10
CA SER A 360 23.67 19.69 7.28
C SER A 360 22.36 20.46 7.46
N VAL A 361 22.35 21.78 7.26
CA VAL A 361 21.10 22.55 7.32
C VAL A 361 20.08 22.06 6.30
N ILE A 362 20.49 21.80 5.05
CA ILE A 362 19.58 21.32 4.01
C ILE A 362 19.02 19.94 4.41
N VAL A 363 19.88 18.98 4.76
CA VAL A 363 19.49 17.62 5.16
C VAL A 363 18.50 17.65 6.34
N ASP A 364 18.79 18.45 7.37
CA ASP A 364 17.94 18.53 8.58
C ASP A 364 16.62 19.26 8.34
N SER A 365 16.56 20.12 7.32
CA SER A 365 15.41 21.03 7.14
C SER A 365 14.46 20.61 6.02
N VAL A 366 14.86 19.68 5.13
CA VAL A 366 13.93 19.08 4.17
C VAL A 366 12.87 18.28 4.94
N PRO A 367 11.57 18.62 4.79
CA PRO A 367 10.51 17.92 5.50
C PRO A 367 10.32 16.52 4.95
N VAL A 368 9.93 15.62 5.84
CA VAL A 368 9.31 14.34 5.49
C VAL A 368 8.07 14.24 6.37
N ALA A 369 6.94 13.90 5.77
CA ALA A 369 5.65 13.85 6.43
C ALA A 369 5.73 12.89 7.63
N PRO A 370 5.04 13.20 8.73
CA PRO A 370 5.17 12.45 9.97
C PRO A 370 4.52 11.07 9.90
N GLY A 371 3.65 10.80 8.92
CA GLY A 371 2.97 9.52 8.76
C GLY A 371 1.98 9.51 7.61
N GLY A 372 1.29 8.38 7.45
CA GLY A 372 0.27 8.17 6.43
C GLY A 372 0.74 8.29 4.99
N SER A 373 -0.22 8.33 4.09
CA SER A 373 0.05 8.07 2.67
C SER A 373 0.98 9.11 2.06
N GLN A 374 0.95 10.33 2.61
CA GLN A 374 1.90 11.37 2.25
C GLN A 374 3.34 10.97 2.59
N ARG A 375 3.61 10.41 3.77
CA ARG A 375 4.95 9.92 4.14
C ARG A 375 5.39 8.78 3.23
N ALA A 376 4.50 7.85 2.87
CA ALA A 376 4.83 6.78 1.93
C ALA A 376 5.27 7.34 0.58
N VAL A 377 4.49 8.29 0.03
CA VAL A 377 4.81 8.94 -1.24
C VAL A 377 6.13 9.71 -1.16
N GLU A 378 6.36 10.47 -0.10
CA GLU A 378 7.59 11.25 0.08
C GLU A 378 8.83 10.36 0.24
N LEU A 379 8.75 9.26 0.99
CA LEU A 379 9.82 8.27 1.08
C LEU A 379 10.09 7.59 -0.26
N LEU A 380 9.05 7.22 -1.03
CA LEU A 380 9.22 6.65 -2.37
C LEU A 380 9.89 7.63 -3.34
N VAL A 381 9.56 8.93 -3.25
CA VAL A 381 10.23 9.96 -4.05
C VAL A 381 11.70 10.06 -3.67
N LEU A 382 12.02 10.12 -2.37
CA LEU A 382 13.41 10.16 -1.90
C LEU A 382 14.19 8.92 -2.35
N LEU A 383 13.61 7.72 -2.24
CA LEU A 383 14.22 6.48 -2.72
C LEU A 383 14.51 6.53 -4.23
N ALA A 384 13.57 7.02 -5.03
CA ALA A 384 13.74 7.15 -6.46
C ALA A 384 14.84 8.16 -6.83
N VAL A 385 14.92 9.29 -6.12
CA VAL A 385 16.00 10.29 -6.31
C VAL A 385 17.35 9.71 -5.93
N ALA A 386 17.45 9.06 -4.76
CA ALA A 386 18.68 8.41 -4.30
C ALA A 386 19.17 7.32 -5.27
N ALA A 387 18.25 6.60 -5.91
CA ALA A 387 18.56 5.59 -6.93
C ALA A 387 18.87 6.18 -8.32
N GLY A 388 18.81 7.50 -8.50
CA GLY A 388 19.10 8.19 -9.75
C GLY A 388 18.06 7.92 -10.84
N LEU A 389 16.78 7.75 -10.48
CA LEU A 389 15.71 7.60 -11.47
C LEU A 389 15.41 8.93 -12.16
N SER A 390 15.23 8.87 -13.48
CA SER A 390 14.72 10.01 -14.26
C SER A 390 13.37 10.47 -13.69
N PRO A 391 12.95 11.74 -13.87
CA PRO A 391 11.66 12.20 -13.39
C PRO A 391 10.48 11.37 -13.91
N ALA A 392 10.56 10.90 -15.16
CA ALA A 392 9.52 10.07 -15.76
C ALA A 392 9.44 8.68 -15.10
N ASP A 393 10.59 8.04 -14.85
CA ASP A 393 10.63 6.73 -14.21
C ASP A 393 10.26 6.82 -12.73
N ARG A 394 10.65 7.89 -12.04
CA ARG A 394 10.21 8.18 -10.67
C ARG A 394 8.71 8.37 -10.58
N HIS A 395 8.10 9.10 -11.52
CA HIS A 395 6.64 9.24 -11.57
C HIS A 395 5.97 7.87 -11.76
N ARG A 396 6.47 7.06 -12.70
CA ARG A 396 5.94 5.70 -12.95
C ARG A 396 6.08 4.81 -11.70
N PHE A 397 7.23 4.84 -11.04
CA PHE A 397 7.52 4.07 -9.84
C PHE A 397 6.57 4.45 -8.69
N VAL A 398 6.43 5.74 -8.38
CA VAL A 398 5.51 6.21 -7.34
C VAL A 398 4.08 5.87 -7.70
N ALA A 399 3.66 6.07 -8.95
CA ALA A 399 2.31 5.74 -9.43
C ALA A 399 2.00 4.23 -9.30
N GLY A 400 2.96 3.36 -9.62
CA GLY A 400 2.85 1.91 -9.47
C GLY A 400 2.67 1.47 -8.02
N ALA A 401 3.22 2.22 -7.06
CA ALA A 401 3.07 1.92 -5.64
C ALA A 401 1.75 2.45 -5.04
N LEU A 402 1.02 3.36 -5.71
CA LEU A 402 -0.16 4.02 -5.13
C LEU A 402 -1.27 3.03 -4.77
N GLU A 403 -1.46 1.97 -5.55
CA GLU A 403 -2.51 0.98 -5.25
C GLU A 403 -2.16 0.14 -4.02
N SER A 404 -0.88 -0.23 -3.87
CA SER A 404 -0.37 -0.87 -2.65
C SER A 404 -0.47 0.05 -1.43
N ILE A 405 -0.22 1.36 -1.61
CA ILE A 405 -0.44 2.35 -0.55
C ILE A 405 -1.91 2.38 -0.16
N ARG A 406 -2.83 2.53 -1.13
CA ARG A 406 -4.28 2.62 -0.87
C ARG A 406 -4.86 1.37 -0.23
N SER A 407 -4.33 0.20 -0.57
CA SER A 407 -4.74 -1.08 0.02
C SER A 407 -4.10 -1.36 1.38
N SER A 408 -3.09 -0.58 1.80
CA SER A 408 -2.47 -0.69 3.10
C SER A 408 -3.16 0.20 4.13
N SER A 409 -3.82 -0.41 5.12
CA SER A 409 -4.42 0.32 6.24
C SER A 409 -3.38 1.11 7.05
N ILE A 410 -2.15 0.59 7.15
CA ILE A 410 -1.03 1.24 7.85
C ILE A 410 -0.60 2.49 7.08
N LEU A 411 -0.33 2.38 5.78
CA LEU A 411 0.12 3.52 4.99
C LEU A 411 -0.99 4.53 4.75
N MET A 412 -2.26 4.14 4.75
CA MET A 412 -3.39 5.08 4.66
C MET A 412 -3.74 5.76 5.98
N SER A 413 -3.22 5.24 7.10
CA SER A 413 -3.42 5.87 8.42
C SER A 413 -2.43 7.00 8.63
N GLY A 414 -2.91 8.23 8.82
CA GLY A 414 -2.05 9.41 8.92
C GLY A 414 -2.45 10.33 10.05
N ALA A 415 -1.44 10.87 10.74
CA ALA A 415 -1.59 12.07 11.53
C ALA A 415 -2.14 13.18 10.63
N GLN A 416 -3.31 13.75 10.97
CA GLN A 416 -3.77 14.94 10.29
C GLN A 416 -2.72 16.04 10.48
N THR A 417 -1.98 16.36 9.43
CA THR A 417 -1.23 17.62 9.40
C THR A 417 -2.29 18.71 9.45
N SER A 418 -2.25 19.53 10.51
CA SER A 418 -3.19 20.64 10.64
C SER A 418 -3.13 21.45 9.33
N LYS A 419 -4.29 21.82 8.80
CA LYS A 419 -4.51 22.53 7.52
C LYS A 419 -3.84 23.93 7.42
N ARG A 420 -2.74 24.19 8.13
CA ARG A 420 -2.13 25.52 8.29
C ARG A 420 -0.64 25.62 8.01
N ASP A 421 0.10 24.54 7.80
CA ASP A 421 1.50 24.66 7.41
C ASP A 421 1.65 24.50 5.90
N THR A 422 1.32 25.56 5.16
CA THR A 422 1.51 25.67 3.70
C THR A 422 2.98 25.88 3.31
N SER A 423 3.92 25.42 4.13
CA SER A 423 5.33 25.42 3.79
C SER A 423 5.71 24.01 3.33
N GLY A 424 5.66 23.83 2.00
CA GLY A 424 6.17 22.76 1.13
C GLY A 424 6.23 21.29 1.57
N SER A 425 5.72 20.40 0.72
CA SER A 425 6.03 18.96 0.73
C SER A 425 7.52 18.69 0.46
N THR A 426 8.01 17.47 0.72
CA THR A 426 9.39 17.07 0.36
C THR A 426 9.69 17.38 -1.11
N VAL A 427 8.77 17.03 -2.00
CA VAL A 427 8.90 17.24 -3.45
C VAL A 427 9.04 18.72 -3.78
N GLU A 428 8.22 19.55 -3.15
CA GLU A 428 8.29 20.99 -3.33
C GLU A 428 9.66 21.52 -2.89
N VAL A 429 10.09 21.22 -1.67
CA VAL A 429 11.38 21.72 -1.16
C VAL A 429 12.56 21.24 -2.02
N LEU A 430 12.59 19.97 -2.44
CA LEU A 430 13.62 19.45 -3.34
C LEU A 430 13.66 20.19 -4.68
N GLY A 431 12.49 20.52 -5.24
CA GLY A 431 12.38 21.37 -6.41
C GLY A 431 12.92 22.78 -6.13
N LEU A 432 12.47 23.40 -5.04
CA LEU A 432 12.83 24.78 -4.68
C LEU A 432 14.32 24.96 -4.40
N ILE A 433 15.04 23.95 -3.94
CA ILE A 433 16.51 24.03 -3.75
C ILE A 433 17.30 23.58 -4.99
N GLY A 434 16.61 23.17 -6.05
CA GLY A 434 17.21 22.70 -7.30
C GLY A 434 17.84 21.31 -7.22
N ALA A 435 17.43 20.48 -6.26
CA ALA A 435 17.82 19.08 -6.24
C ALA A 435 17.18 18.33 -7.41
N THR A 436 15.87 18.52 -7.60
CA THR A 436 15.12 17.80 -8.65
C THR A 436 14.77 18.73 -9.82
N GLY A 437 14.80 18.18 -11.03
CA GLY A 437 14.42 18.91 -12.25
C GLY A 437 12.95 19.37 -12.26
N TYR A 438 12.66 20.50 -12.90
CA TYR A 438 11.31 21.06 -13.04
C TYR A 438 11.16 21.77 -14.40
N GLU A 439 10.02 21.60 -15.08
CA GLU A 439 9.67 22.37 -16.30
C GLU A 439 8.54 23.36 -16.01
N LEU A 440 8.85 24.66 -16.02
CA LEU A 440 7.88 25.76 -16.03
C LEU A 440 7.90 26.41 -17.44
N GLY A 441 7.18 25.82 -18.40
CA GLY A 441 7.14 26.34 -19.77
C GLY A 441 8.35 25.93 -20.62
N LYS A 442 9.08 26.89 -21.20
CA LYS A 442 10.25 26.66 -22.10
C LYS A 442 11.62 26.81 -21.41
N PHE A 443 11.65 27.05 -20.11
CA PHE A 443 12.88 27.27 -19.34
C PHE A 443 12.95 26.24 -18.21
N GLY A 444 14.07 25.52 -18.11
CA GLY A 444 14.33 24.49 -17.09
C GLY A 444 15.02 23.23 -17.65
N THR A 445 15.75 22.50 -16.80
CA THR A 445 16.21 21.13 -17.11
C THR A 445 15.27 20.11 -16.50
N LYS A 446 14.97 19.06 -17.28
CA LYS A 446 14.31 17.86 -16.74
C LYS A 446 15.23 17.06 -15.83
N GLU A 447 16.53 17.24 -15.91
CA GLU A 447 17.48 16.45 -15.15
C GLU A 447 17.63 16.96 -13.71
N ASP A 448 17.79 16.00 -12.80
CA ASP A 448 18.15 16.29 -11.40
C ASP A 448 19.60 16.76 -11.33
N SER A 449 19.92 17.54 -10.29
CA SER A 449 21.30 17.93 -10.04
C SER A 449 22.17 16.72 -9.69
N PRO A 450 23.47 16.68 -10.05
CA PRO A 450 24.36 15.57 -9.73
C PRO A 450 24.42 15.21 -8.23
N TRP A 451 24.28 16.22 -7.35
CA TRP A 451 24.28 16.05 -5.90
C TRP A 451 22.93 15.58 -5.31
N ALA A 452 21.86 15.51 -6.10
CA ALA A 452 20.51 15.22 -5.61
C ALA A 452 20.38 13.80 -5.02
N ALA A 453 21.05 12.83 -5.64
CA ALA A 453 21.06 11.44 -5.15
C ALA A 453 21.72 11.35 -3.75
N HIS A 454 22.83 12.06 -3.56
CA HIS A 454 23.51 12.15 -2.25
C HIS A 454 22.62 12.83 -1.21
N LEU A 455 21.90 13.89 -1.58
CA LEU A 455 21.01 14.59 -0.65
C LEU A 455 19.86 13.67 -0.23
N ALA A 456 19.19 13.03 -1.20
CA ALA A 456 18.06 12.16 -0.92
C ALA A 456 18.47 10.98 -0.02
N ARG A 457 19.65 10.40 -0.24
CA ARG A 457 20.23 9.37 0.65
C ARG A 457 20.45 9.91 2.06
N ALA A 458 21.09 11.06 2.21
CA ALA A 458 21.35 11.67 3.52
C ALA A 458 20.04 11.99 4.29
N ILE A 459 18.98 12.40 3.59
CA ILE A 459 17.65 12.61 4.21
C ILE A 459 17.01 11.31 4.68
N LEU A 460 17.20 10.21 3.94
CA LEU A 460 16.67 8.88 4.31
C LEU A 460 17.41 8.27 5.50
N GLN A 461 18.66 8.65 5.72
CA GLN A 461 19.51 8.20 6.84
C GLN A 461 19.31 9.03 8.13
N ARG A 462 18.60 10.17 8.05
CA ARG A 462 18.27 11.04 9.18
C ARG A 462 17.02 10.55 9.90
#